data_AF-A0A0P4W4P2-F1
#
_entry.id   AF-A0A0P4W4P2-F1
#
_cell.length_a   1.000
_cell.length_b   1.000
_cell.length_c   1.000
_cell.angle_alpha   90.00
_cell.angle_beta   90.00
_cell.angle_gamma   90.00
#
_symmetry.space_group_name_H-M   'P 1'
#
loop_
_entity.id
_entity.type
_entity.pdbx_description
1 polymer ?
#
loop_
_entity_poly.entity_id
_entity_poly.type
_entity_poly.pdbx_seq_one_letter_code
_entity_poly.pdbx_strand_id
1 'polypeptide(L)'
;MIKLVREHNKGLPRGEFITTSVEIEKAKPELEALIPLADVVFVSKDFAAFKGYSNMAETLERVKALAHPGAVVVCPWGEEGASACQGSGVMVHSPAFPPASVVDTLGAGDTFNAATIFALAHGSALEDSIRFGCRVAGAKVGVIGWEPMRGLLGSGTLLLKNEASLAT
;
A
#
# COMPACT_ATOMS: atom_id res chain seq x y z
N MET A 1 17.03 7.75 9.50
CA MET A 1 15.65 8.25 9.71
C MET A 1 14.78 7.25 10.49
N ILE A 2 14.39 6.10 9.93
CA ILE A 2 13.41 5.20 10.57
C ILE A 2 13.79 4.72 11.98
N LYS A 3 15.08 4.45 12.23
CA LYS A 3 15.58 4.10 13.57
C LYS A 3 15.35 5.22 14.61
N LEU A 4 15.45 6.48 14.18
CA LEU A 4 15.17 7.65 15.05
C LEU A 4 13.69 7.75 15.39
N VAL A 5 12.80 7.46 14.43
CA VAL A 5 11.35 7.42 14.68
C VAL A 5 11.00 6.30 15.67
N ARG A 6 11.60 5.12 15.52
CA ARG A 6 11.42 4.02 16.48
C ARG A 6 11.90 4.39 17.88
N GLU A 7 13.04 5.09 17.99
CA GLU A 7 13.54 5.55 19.28
C GLU A 7 12.59 6.59 19.90
N HIS A 8 12.09 7.53 19.10
CA HIS A 8 11.10 8.52 19.54
C HIS A 8 9.82 7.84 20.06
N ASN A 9 9.31 6.82 19.36
CA ASN A 9 8.08 6.12 19.74
C ASN A 9 8.22 5.32 21.06
N LYS A 10 9.42 4.91 21.50
CA LYS A 10 9.59 4.09 22.72
C LYS A 10 9.06 4.76 24.00
N GLY A 11 9.03 6.08 24.04
CA GLY A 11 8.57 6.86 25.20
C GLY A 11 7.09 7.26 25.15
N LEU A 12 6.37 6.90 24.09
CA LEU A 12 5.01 7.37 23.83
C LEU A 12 3.96 6.28 24.08
N PRO A 13 2.70 6.64 24.32
CA PRO A 13 1.59 5.70 24.19
C PRO A 13 1.34 5.39 22.71
N ARG A 14 0.78 4.19 22.43
CA ARG A 14 0.59 3.69 21.06
C ARG A 14 -0.22 4.63 20.15
N GLY A 15 -1.17 5.39 20.70
CA GLY A 15 -1.98 6.36 19.96
C GLY A 15 -1.23 7.62 19.50
N GLU A 16 -0.01 7.83 20.01
CA GLU A 16 0.85 8.96 19.66
C GLU A 16 2.06 8.53 18.80
N PHE A 17 2.12 7.25 18.42
CA PHE A 17 3.20 6.75 17.58
C PHE A 17 3.17 7.40 16.21
N ILE A 18 4.34 7.85 15.76
CA ILE A 18 4.54 8.16 14.35
C ILE A 18 4.61 6.83 13.60
N THR A 19 3.63 6.58 12.75
CA THR A 19 3.59 5.39 11.88
C THR A 19 4.53 5.59 10.70
N THR A 20 5.29 4.54 10.39
CA THR A 20 6.29 4.56 9.32
C THR A 20 5.93 3.59 8.19
N SER A 21 6.06 4.05 6.96
CA SER A 21 5.99 3.21 5.77
C SER A 21 7.31 3.20 5.02
N VAL A 22 7.66 2.07 4.40
CA VAL A 22 8.77 1.96 3.46
C VAL A 22 8.31 1.28 2.18
N GLU A 23 8.95 1.62 1.07
CA GLU A 23 8.77 0.94 -0.20
C GLU A 23 10.07 0.24 -0.58
N ILE A 24 9.96 -1.04 -0.92
CA ILE A 24 11.06 -1.88 -1.41
C ILE A 24 10.77 -2.20 -2.89
N GLU A 25 11.23 -1.30 -3.76
CA GLU A 25 11.11 -1.46 -5.21
C GLU A 25 12.25 -2.33 -5.78
N LYS A 26 13.44 -2.23 -5.18
CA LYS A 26 14.67 -2.90 -5.64
C LYS A 26 15.18 -3.87 -4.59
N ALA A 27 15.55 -5.07 -5.03
CA ALA A 27 16.09 -6.13 -4.19
C ALA A 27 17.57 -5.93 -3.85
N LYS A 28 17.84 -4.86 -3.08
CA LYS A 28 19.16 -4.55 -2.55
C LYS A 28 19.21 -4.85 -1.06
N PRO A 29 20.25 -5.51 -0.53
CA PRO A 29 20.35 -5.87 0.90
C PRO A 29 20.15 -4.68 1.85
N GLU A 30 20.65 -3.50 1.50
CA GLU A 30 20.51 -2.28 2.30
C GLU A 30 19.07 -1.76 2.38
N LEU A 31 18.24 -2.05 1.36
CA LEU A 31 16.82 -1.71 1.35
C LEU A 31 16.01 -2.77 2.12
N GLU A 32 16.32 -4.05 1.93
CA GLU A 32 15.68 -5.15 2.67
C GLU A 32 15.89 -5.00 4.19
N ALA A 33 17.01 -4.43 4.63
CA ALA A 33 17.28 -4.11 6.03
C ALA A 33 16.28 -3.11 6.66
N LEU A 34 15.47 -2.42 5.86
CA LEU A 34 14.40 -1.54 6.33
C LEU A 34 13.10 -2.27 6.65
N ILE A 35 12.86 -3.46 6.06
CA ILE A 35 11.64 -4.26 6.24
C ILE A 35 11.31 -4.52 7.73
N PRO A 36 12.24 -4.98 8.59
CA PRO A 36 11.93 -5.22 10.00
C PRO A 36 11.71 -3.95 10.82
N LEU A 37 11.93 -2.75 10.24
CA LEU A 37 11.89 -1.49 10.96
C LEU A 37 10.57 -0.71 10.75
N ALA A 38 9.80 -1.03 9.72
CA ALA A 38 8.64 -0.25 9.28
C ALA A 38 7.29 -0.90 9.66
N ASP A 39 6.31 -0.06 9.98
CA ASP A 39 4.96 -0.48 10.33
C ASP A 39 4.16 -0.91 9.08
N VAL A 40 4.44 -0.29 7.93
CA VAL A 40 3.85 -0.63 6.62
C VAL A 40 4.97 -0.83 5.59
N VAL A 41 4.99 -1.97 4.92
CA VAL A 41 5.98 -2.32 3.90
C VAL A 41 5.28 -2.50 2.56
N PHE A 42 5.56 -1.63 1.61
CA PHE A 42 5.17 -1.80 0.22
C PHE A 42 6.27 -2.56 -0.52
N VAL A 43 5.93 -3.65 -1.21
CA VAL A 43 6.87 -4.46 -2.00
C VAL A 43 6.38 -4.58 -3.44
N SER A 44 7.24 -4.19 -4.39
CA SER A 44 6.85 -4.14 -5.80
C SER A 44 6.86 -5.53 -6.45
N LYS A 45 6.14 -5.66 -7.58
CA LYS A 45 6.23 -6.81 -8.49
C LYS A 45 7.66 -7.02 -9.00
N ASP A 46 8.43 -5.96 -9.24
CA ASP A 46 9.82 -6.04 -9.70
C ASP A 46 10.76 -6.61 -8.62
N PHE A 47 10.57 -6.21 -7.36
CA PHE A 47 11.26 -6.82 -6.23
C PHE A 47 10.96 -8.32 -6.17
N ALA A 48 9.68 -8.71 -6.25
CA ALA A 48 9.27 -10.10 -6.22
C ALA A 48 9.89 -10.91 -7.36
N ALA A 49 9.83 -10.38 -8.59
CA ALA A 49 10.41 -11.01 -9.77
C ALA A 49 11.93 -11.22 -9.62
N PHE A 50 12.65 -10.22 -9.11
CA PHE A 50 14.09 -10.34 -8.86
C PHE A 50 14.40 -11.43 -7.82
N LYS A 51 13.58 -11.57 -6.78
CA LYS A 51 13.75 -12.60 -5.74
C LYS A 51 13.27 -13.99 -6.20
N GLY A 52 12.68 -14.09 -7.39
CA GLY A 52 12.12 -15.33 -7.94
C GLY A 52 10.76 -15.72 -7.35
N TYR A 53 10.02 -14.78 -6.76
CA TYR A 53 8.67 -15.03 -6.26
C TYR A 53 7.66 -14.91 -7.41
N SER A 54 6.72 -15.85 -7.45
CA SER A 54 5.88 -16.06 -8.64
C SER A 54 4.54 -15.32 -8.57
N ASN A 55 4.09 -14.91 -7.39
CA ASN A 55 2.80 -14.26 -7.18
C ASN A 55 2.76 -13.43 -5.89
N MET A 56 1.67 -12.68 -5.69
CA MET A 56 1.44 -11.85 -4.51
C MET A 56 1.45 -12.66 -3.21
N ALA A 57 0.85 -13.87 -3.20
CA ALA A 57 0.74 -14.67 -1.98
C ALA A 57 2.11 -15.15 -1.48
N GLU A 58 2.93 -15.68 -2.38
CA GLU A 58 4.32 -16.06 -2.06
C GLU A 58 5.12 -14.83 -1.61
N THR A 59 5.00 -13.71 -2.33
CA THR A 59 5.71 -12.48 -1.97
C THR A 59 5.35 -12.01 -0.57
N LEU A 60 4.06 -11.98 -0.24
CA LEU A 60 3.58 -11.61 1.09
C LEU A 60 4.10 -12.57 2.15
N GLU A 61 4.07 -13.88 1.93
CA GLU A 61 4.61 -14.87 2.87
C GLU A 61 6.09 -14.64 3.16
N ARG A 62 6.90 -14.47 2.10
CA ARG A 62 8.36 -14.28 2.21
C ARG A 62 8.73 -12.98 2.90
N VAL A 63 8.08 -11.87 2.54
CA VAL A 63 8.36 -10.55 3.11
C VAL A 63 7.85 -10.43 4.53
N LYS A 64 6.67 -10.99 4.83
CA LYS A 64 6.12 -11.06 6.19
C LYS A 64 7.08 -11.76 7.16
N ALA A 65 7.80 -12.80 6.71
CA ALA A 65 8.79 -13.49 7.53
C ALA A 65 9.99 -12.60 7.91
N LEU A 66 10.26 -11.53 7.15
CA LEU A 66 11.32 -10.56 7.41
C LEU A 66 10.82 -9.33 8.19
N ALA A 67 9.52 -9.06 8.17
CA ALA A 67 8.90 -7.93 8.83
C ALA A 67 8.74 -8.15 10.34
N HIS A 68 8.61 -7.07 11.11
CA HIS A 68 8.37 -7.20 12.55
C HIS A 68 6.94 -7.68 12.86
N PRO A 69 6.70 -8.26 14.05
CA PRO A 69 5.37 -8.68 14.45
C PRO A 69 4.37 -7.52 14.37
N GLY A 70 3.26 -7.74 13.65
CA GLY A 70 2.18 -6.77 13.48
C GLY A 70 2.36 -5.76 12.34
N ALA A 71 3.48 -5.80 11.61
CA ALA A 71 3.65 -4.99 10.40
C ALA A 71 2.61 -5.36 9.34
N VAL A 72 2.19 -4.35 8.57
CA VAL A 72 1.39 -4.51 7.35
C VAL A 72 2.35 -4.68 6.18
N VAL A 73 2.15 -5.72 5.37
CA VAL A 73 2.85 -5.90 4.10
C VAL A 73 1.84 -5.76 2.97
N VAL A 74 2.12 -4.89 2.00
CA VAL A 74 1.26 -4.58 0.85
C VAL A 74 2.03 -4.88 -0.43
N CYS A 75 1.40 -5.60 -1.35
CA CYS A 75 2.00 -6.07 -2.58
C CYS A 75 1.08 -5.71 -3.77
N PRO A 76 1.25 -4.52 -4.38
CA PRO A 76 0.58 -4.17 -5.63
C PRO A 76 1.17 -4.96 -6.81
N TRP A 77 0.32 -5.30 -7.78
CA TRP A 77 0.65 -6.22 -8.88
C TRP A 77 0.08 -5.78 -10.23
N GLY A 78 0.06 -4.48 -10.48
CA GLY A 78 -0.38 -3.91 -11.76
C GLY A 78 -1.87 -4.14 -12.01
N GLU A 79 -2.20 -4.67 -13.19
CA GLU A 79 -3.56 -4.98 -13.63
C GLU A 79 -4.25 -6.09 -12.81
N GLU A 80 -3.48 -6.88 -12.05
CA GLU A 80 -4.02 -7.90 -11.15
C GLU A 80 -4.49 -7.31 -9.80
N GLY A 81 -4.25 -6.01 -9.55
CA GLY A 81 -4.66 -5.34 -8.32
C GLY A 81 -3.58 -5.37 -7.24
N ALA A 82 -3.97 -5.66 -6.01
CA ALA A 82 -3.04 -5.73 -4.88
C ALA A 82 -3.51 -6.72 -3.82
N SER A 83 -2.57 -7.29 -3.07
CA SER A 83 -2.85 -8.07 -1.88
C SER A 83 -2.08 -7.53 -0.68
N ALA A 84 -2.59 -7.75 0.52
CA ALA A 84 -1.93 -7.35 1.75
C ALA A 84 -2.20 -8.31 2.90
N CYS A 85 -1.34 -8.28 3.92
CA CYS A 85 -1.58 -8.97 5.19
C CYS A 85 -1.00 -8.15 6.36
N GLN A 86 -1.48 -8.41 7.57
CA GLN A 86 -0.96 -7.80 8.79
C GLN A 86 -0.63 -8.88 9.83
N GLY A 87 0.63 -8.91 10.31
CA GLY A 87 1.06 -9.90 11.30
C GLY A 87 0.66 -11.33 10.91
N SER A 88 0.10 -12.11 11.84
CA SER A 88 -0.44 -13.46 11.56
C SER A 88 -1.85 -13.48 10.96
N GLY A 89 -2.41 -12.32 10.59
CA GLY A 89 -3.76 -12.21 10.04
C GLY A 89 -3.93 -12.78 8.64
N VAL A 90 -5.18 -12.83 8.20
CA VAL A 90 -5.61 -13.32 6.89
C VAL A 90 -5.14 -12.36 5.78
N MET A 91 -4.74 -12.92 4.64
CA MET A 91 -4.43 -12.16 3.43
C MET A 91 -5.72 -11.59 2.83
N VAL A 92 -5.71 -10.29 2.53
CA VAL A 92 -6.81 -9.60 1.83
C VAL A 92 -6.34 -9.24 0.42
N HIS A 93 -7.30 -9.09 -0.50
CA HIS A 93 -7.03 -8.81 -1.91
C HIS A 93 -8.05 -7.80 -2.45
N SER A 94 -7.58 -6.92 -3.33
CA SER A 94 -8.44 -6.09 -4.18
C SER A 94 -8.03 -6.27 -5.64
N PRO A 95 -8.99 -6.41 -6.57
CA PRO A 95 -8.68 -6.32 -8.00
C PRO A 95 -8.24 -4.89 -8.37
N ALA A 96 -7.65 -4.74 -9.55
CA ALA A 96 -7.46 -3.43 -10.17
C ALA A 96 -8.79 -2.85 -10.66
N PHE A 97 -8.83 -1.53 -10.84
CA PHE A 97 -9.98 -0.80 -11.37
C PHE A 97 -9.58 -0.09 -12.67
N PRO A 98 -9.41 -0.82 -13.78
CA PRO A 98 -8.90 -0.23 -15.01
C PRO A 98 -9.87 0.82 -15.58
N PRO A 99 -9.35 1.92 -16.15
CA PRO A 99 -10.18 2.90 -16.86
C PRO A 99 -10.65 2.31 -18.19
N ALA A 100 -11.58 3.01 -18.86
CA ALA A 100 -12.01 2.63 -20.21
C ALA A 100 -10.86 2.61 -21.22
N SER A 101 -9.83 3.45 -21.02
CA SER A 101 -8.60 3.46 -21.81
C SER A 101 -7.42 3.82 -20.91
N VAL A 102 -6.33 3.05 -21.01
CA VAL A 102 -5.07 3.35 -20.33
C VAL A 102 -4.31 4.39 -21.15
N VAL A 103 -4.02 5.52 -20.53
CA VAL A 103 -3.41 6.69 -21.19
C VAL A 103 -1.98 6.92 -20.70
N ASP A 104 -1.73 6.84 -19.40
CA ASP A 104 -0.42 7.10 -18.81
C ASP A 104 -0.23 6.27 -17.53
N THR A 105 0.74 5.37 -17.48
CA THR A 105 1.00 4.53 -16.29
C THR A 105 2.02 5.11 -15.32
N LEU A 106 2.69 6.23 -15.66
CA LEU A 106 3.78 6.80 -14.88
C LEU A 106 3.35 7.20 -13.46
N GLY A 107 3.90 6.60 -12.42
CA GLY A 107 3.51 6.92 -11.03
C GLY A 107 2.16 6.33 -10.59
N ALA A 108 1.64 5.31 -11.28
CA ALA A 108 0.50 4.52 -10.80
C ALA A 108 0.80 3.83 -9.46
N GLY A 109 2.02 3.29 -9.31
CA GLY A 109 2.50 2.71 -8.05
C GLY A 109 2.58 3.74 -6.92
N ASP A 110 3.18 4.91 -7.18
CA ASP A 110 3.24 6.01 -6.21
C ASP A 110 1.85 6.46 -5.76
N THR A 111 0.91 6.53 -6.73
CA THR A 111 -0.48 6.89 -6.48
C THR A 111 -1.19 5.83 -5.63
N PHE A 112 -0.96 4.55 -5.91
CA PHE A 112 -1.46 3.45 -5.08
C PHE A 112 -0.92 3.53 -3.65
N ASN A 113 0.40 3.70 -3.48
CA ASN A 113 1.05 3.81 -2.17
C ASN A 113 0.47 4.99 -1.38
N ALA A 114 0.39 6.17 -2.00
CA ALA A 114 -0.14 7.38 -1.36
C ALA A 114 -1.60 7.23 -0.93
N ALA A 115 -2.45 6.67 -1.79
CA ALA A 115 -3.86 6.42 -1.47
C ALA A 115 -4.03 5.38 -0.36
N THR A 116 -3.25 4.29 -0.39
CA THR A 116 -3.28 3.27 0.67
C THR A 116 -2.82 3.84 2.01
N ILE A 117 -1.74 4.62 2.03
CA ILE A 117 -1.25 5.32 3.23
C ILE A 117 -2.34 6.27 3.76
N PHE A 118 -2.99 7.03 2.88
CA PHE A 118 -4.06 7.93 3.26
C PHE A 118 -5.23 7.18 3.92
N ALA A 119 -5.69 6.08 3.34
CA ALA A 119 -6.81 5.30 3.88
C ALA A 119 -6.48 4.67 5.25
N LEU A 120 -5.28 4.08 5.39
CA LEU A 120 -4.79 3.52 6.65
C LEU A 120 -4.67 4.59 7.74
N ALA A 121 -4.11 5.75 7.40
CA ALA A 121 -3.97 6.87 8.33
C ALA A 121 -5.32 7.44 8.83
N HIS A 122 -6.39 7.23 8.07
CA HIS A 122 -7.76 7.60 8.44
C HIS A 122 -8.53 6.45 9.13
N GLY A 123 -7.84 5.37 9.52
CA GLY A 123 -8.43 4.27 10.30
C GLY A 123 -9.27 3.30 9.48
N SER A 124 -9.13 3.29 8.15
CA SER A 124 -9.82 2.32 7.29
C SER A 124 -9.28 0.90 7.54
N ALA A 125 -10.12 -0.12 7.30
CA ALA A 125 -9.66 -1.50 7.33
C ALA A 125 -8.60 -1.75 6.23
N LEU A 126 -7.76 -2.77 6.41
CA LEU A 126 -6.67 -3.05 5.46
C LEU A 126 -7.19 -3.35 4.05
N GLU A 127 -8.25 -4.14 3.93
CA GLU A 127 -8.89 -4.47 2.65
C GLU A 127 -9.43 -3.23 1.95
N ASP A 128 -10.16 -2.37 2.69
CA ASP A 128 -10.68 -1.11 2.18
C ASP A 128 -9.56 -0.16 1.75
N SER A 129 -8.44 -0.18 2.47
CA SER A 129 -7.29 0.67 2.19
C SER A 129 -6.60 0.29 0.88
N ILE A 130 -6.36 -1.00 0.63
CA ILE A 130 -5.77 -1.44 -0.64
C ILE A 130 -6.78 -1.33 -1.79
N ARG A 131 -8.09 -1.51 -1.53
CA ARG A 131 -9.14 -1.28 -2.52
C ARG A 131 -9.18 0.18 -2.95
N PHE A 132 -9.11 1.10 -2.00
CA PHE A 132 -9.01 2.53 -2.29
C PHE A 132 -7.73 2.84 -3.08
N GLY A 133 -6.59 2.28 -2.70
CA GLY A 133 -5.35 2.36 -3.46
C GLY A 133 -5.51 1.95 -4.93
N CYS A 134 -6.09 0.76 -5.18
CA CYS A 134 -6.34 0.24 -6.52
C CYS A 134 -7.28 1.14 -7.33
N ARG A 135 -8.34 1.69 -6.71
CA ARG A 135 -9.27 2.62 -7.38
C ARG A 135 -8.59 3.92 -7.81
N VAL A 136 -7.82 4.52 -6.92
CA VAL A 136 -7.14 5.81 -7.21
C VAL A 136 -6.06 5.61 -8.26
N ALA A 137 -5.28 4.53 -8.19
CA ALA A 137 -4.31 4.18 -9.23
C ALA A 137 -4.99 3.85 -10.57
N GLY A 138 -6.12 3.15 -10.55
CA GLY A 138 -6.94 2.88 -11.73
C GLY A 138 -7.44 4.16 -12.42
N ALA A 139 -7.93 5.13 -11.64
CA ALA A 139 -8.28 6.44 -12.16
C ALA A 139 -7.06 7.18 -12.72
N LYS A 140 -5.91 7.10 -12.03
CA LYS A 140 -4.65 7.74 -12.46
C LYS A 140 -4.24 7.28 -13.84
N VAL A 141 -4.31 5.98 -14.11
CA VAL A 141 -3.80 5.45 -15.39
C VAL A 141 -4.63 5.87 -16.60
N GLY A 142 -5.84 6.40 -16.39
CA GLY A 142 -6.72 6.93 -17.44
C GLY A 142 -6.48 8.39 -17.80
N VAL A 143 -5.52 9.07 -17.17
CA VAL A 143 -5.24 10.50 -17.38
C VAL A 143 -3.75 10.79 -17.42
N ILE A 144 -3.34 11.87 -18.10
CA ILE A 144 -1.94 12.32 -18.11
C ILE A 144 -1.66 13.17 -16.86
N GLY A 145 -0.67 12.77 -16.06
CA GLY A 145 -0.32 13.45 -14.81
C GLY A 145 -1.43 13.40 -13.75
N TRP A 146 -1.38 14.30 -12.75
CA TRP A 146 -2.30 14.27 -11.58
C TRP A 146 -3.35 15.38 -11.56
N GLU A 147 -3.18 16.46 -12.31
CA GLU A 147 -4.12 17.60 -12.27
C GLU A 147 -5.57 17.20 -12.63
N PRO A 148 -5.81 16.34 -13.65
CA PRO A 148 -7.16 15.87 -13.96
C PRO A 148 -7.80 15.03 -12.84
N MET A 149 -7.00 14.46 -11.93
CA MET A 149 -7.51 13.63 -10.84
C MET A 149 -8.30 14.43 -9.81
N ARG A 150 -8.09 15.75 -9.71
CA ARG A 150 -8.86 16.63 -8.79
C ARG A 150 -10.36 16.57 -9.03
N GLY A 151 -10.78 16.43 -10.28
CA GLY A 151 -12.20 16.31 -10.66
C GLY A 151 -12.74 14.89 -10.56
N LEU A 152 -11.87 13.87 -10.62
CA LEU A 152 -12.27 12.46 -10.60
C LEU A 152 -12.48 11.92 -9.18
N LEU A 153 -11.76 12.46 -8.20
CA LEU A 153 -11.74 11.91 -6.84
C LEU A 153 -12.71 12.60 -5.87
N GLY A 154 -13.47 13.62 -6.28
CA GLY A 154 -14.29 14.41 -5.35
C GLY A 154 -13.48 14.93 -4.14
N SER A 155 -14.15 15.36 -3.07
CA SER A 155 -13.44 15.59 -1.80
C SER A 155 -12.97 14.24 -1.25
N GLY A 156 -11.67 14.08 -0.98
CA GLY A 156 -11.07 12.80 -0.56
C GLY A 156 -11.75 12.15 0.67
N THR A 157 -12.42 12.93 1.51
CA THR A 157 -13.22 12.44 2.65
C THR A 157 -14.55 11.78 2.22
N LEU A 158 -15.14 12.19 1.10
CA LEU A 158 -16.37 11.59 0.57
C LEU A 158 -16.14 10.21 -0.03
N LEU A 159 -14.97 9.95 -0.63
CA LEU A 159 -14.65 8.62 -1.17
C LEU A 159 -14.51 7.56 -0.08
N LEU A 160 -13.90 7.90 1.06
CA LEU A 160 -13.80 6.98 2.21
C LEU A 160 -15.17 6.74 2.88
N LYS A 161 -16.02 7.77 2.96
CA LYS A 161 -17.33 7.69 3.64
C LYS A 161 -18.41 6.96 2.84
N ASN A 162 -18.40 7.05 1.51
CA ASN A 162 -19.39 6.35 0.67
C ASN A 162 -19.26 4.82 0.75
N GLU A 163 -18.16 4.27 1.26
CA GLU A 163 -17.96 2.82 1.35
C GLU A 163 -18.45 2.23 2.68
N ALA A 164 -18.49 3.00 3.77
CA ALA A 164 -19.10 2.55 5.03
C ALA A 164 -20.63 2.36 4.90
N SER A 165 -21.28 3.00 3.93
CA SER A 165 -22.73 2.94 3.70
C SER A 165 -23.17 1.94 2.62
N LEU A 166 -22.25 1.29 1.91
CA LEU A 166 -22.56 0.31 0.85
C LEU A 166 -22.32 -1.15 1.30
N ALA A 167 -22.04 -1.37 2.58
CA ALA A 167 -21.82 -2.68 3.20
C ALA A 167 -22.99 -3.16 4.09
N THR A 168 -24.22 -2.69 3.83
CA THR A 168 -25.47 -3.19 4.43
C THR A 168 -26.43 -3.62 3.33
#